data_AF-A0A377LVD2-F1
#
_entry.id   AF-A0A377LVD2-F1
#
_cell.length_a   1.000
_cell.length_b   1.000
_cell.length_c   1.000
_cell.angle_alpha   90.00
_cell.angle_beta   90.00
_cell.angle_gamma   90.00
#
_symmetry.space_group_name_H-M   'P 1'
#
loop_
_entity.id
_entity.type
_entity.pdbx_description
1 polymer ?
#
loop_
_entity_poly.entity_id
_entity_poly.type
_entity_poly.pdbx_seq_one_letter_code
_entity_poly.pdbx_strand_id
1 'polypeptide(L)' 'MVDDAPWHWADTSGEPVILVGLPAGKHKVTIILADPTHKPLDHKTLEFTVPPHAPVHHF' A
#
# COMPACT_ATOMS: atom_id res chain seq x y z
N MET A 1 0.90 5.29 -3.65
CA MET A 1 1.32 6.06 -2.44
C MET A 1 0.80 5.33 -1.21
N VAL A 2 1.58 5.28 -0.13
CA VAL A 2 1.16 4.74 1.17
C VAL A 2 1.21 5.89 2.16
N ASP A 3 0.11 6.17 2.84
CA ASP A 3 -0.02 7.29 3.79
C ASP A 3 0.51 8.64 3.27
N ASP A 4 0.21 8.93 2.00
CA ASP A 4 0.68 10.12 1.25
C ASP A 4 2.21 10.30 1.15
N ALA A 5 3.00 9.30 1.56
CA ALA A 5 4.44 9.36 1.43
C ALA A 5 4.89 9.23 -0.04
N PRO A 6 6.02 9.86 -0.43
CA PRO A 6 6.55 9.84 -1.79
C PRO A 6 7.31 8.54 -2.08
N TRP A 7 6.56 7.47 -2.35
CA TRP A 7 7.11 6.17 -2.74
C TRP A 7 7.34 6.13 -4.26
N HIS A 8 8.51 5.63 -4.69
CA HIS A 8 8.90 5.52 -6.10
C HIS A 8 8.93 4.06 -6.54
N TRP A 9 7.77 3.49 -6.87
CA TRP A 9 7.68 2.15 -7.46
C TRP A 9 6.57 2.12 -8.51
N ALA A 10 6.70 1.21 -9.47
CA ALA A 10 5.69 0.86 -10.45
C ALA A 10 5.64 -0.66 -10.56
N ASP A 11 4.44 -1.22 -10.71
CA ASP A 11 4.23 -2.65 -10.91
C ASP A 11 3.39 -2.87 -12.16
N THR A 12 3.77 -3.87 -12.95
CA THR A 12 3.10 -4.26 -14.21
C THR A 12 2.87 -5.77 -14.29
N SER A 13 3.14 -6.50 -13.20
CA SER A 13 3.14 -7.96 -13.16
C SER A 13 1.72 -8.57 -13.19
N GLY A 14 0.71 -7.83 -12.72
CA GLY A 14 -0.63 -8.37 -12.48
C GLY A 14 -0.74 -9.22 -11.21
N GLU A 15 0.35 -9.32 -10.44
CA GLU A 15 0.40 -10.03 -9.17
C GLU A 15 -0.07 -9.14 -8.00
N PRO A 16 -0.37 -9.72 -6.83
CA PRO A 16 -0.69 -8.94 -5.65
C PRO A 16 0.46 -8.02 -5.20
N VAL A 17 0.12 -6.77 -4.89
CA VAL A 17 1.04 -5.85 -4.19
C VAL A 17 1.00 -6.14 -2.69
N ILE A 18 2.17 -6.37 -2.10
CA ILE A 18 2.32 -6.68 -0.67
C ILE A 18 3.01 -5.52 0.04
N LEU A 19 2.35 -4.95 1.05
CA LEU A 19 2.91 -3.94 1.96
C LEU A 19 3.31 -4.60 3.28
N VAL A 20 4.56 -4.44 3.69
CA VAL A 20 5.11 -5.02 4.93
C VAL A 20 5.65 -3.94 5.86
N GLY A 21 5.62 -4.20 7.17
CA GLY A 21 6.23 -3.33 8.17
C GLY A 21 5.41 -2.07 8.52
N LEU A 22 4.13 -2.02 8.15
CA LEU A 22 3.23 -0.95 8.60
C LEU A 22 2.99 -1.08 10.11
N PRO A 23 3.10 0.01 10.88
CA PRO A 23 2.71 0.03 12.29
C PRO A 23 1.24 -0.35 12.50
N ALA A 24 0.86 -0.70 13.72
CA ALA A 24 -0.56 -0.83 14.06
C ALA A 24 -1.26 0.53 13.97
N GLY A 25 -2.44 0.57 13.35
CA GLY A 25 -3.17 1.82 13.14
C GLY A 25 -3.95 1.87 11.84
N LYS A 26 -4.53 3.05 11.56
CA LYS A 26 -5.20 3.33 10.30
C LYS A 26 -4.18 3.70 9.24
N HIS A 27 -4.34 3.14 8.06
CA HIS A 27 -3.52 3.40 6.89
C HIS A 27 -4.39 3.63 5.67
N LYS A 28 -3.78 4.28 4.67
CA LYS A 28 -4.35 4.36 3.33
C LYS A 28 -3.32 4.04 2.27
N VAL A 29 -3.79 3.42 1.19
CA VAL A 29 -3.01 3.19 -0.02
C VAL A 29 -3.76 3.74 -1.22
N THR A 30 -3.06 4.51 -2.06
CA THR A 30 -3.55 4.94 -3.37
C THR A 30 -2.78 4.20 -4.46
N ILE A 31 -3.51 3.43 -5.26
CA ILE A 31 -3.01 2.79 -6.49
C ILE A 31 -3.40 3.71 -7.65
N ILE A 32 -2.42 4.04 -8.49
CA ILE A 32 -2.60 4.87 -9.68
C ILE A 32 -2.39 3.98 -10.89
N LEU A 33 -3.41 3.87 -11.73
CA LEU A 33 -3.26 3.27 -13.05
C LEU A 33 -2.59 4.31 -13.95
N ALA A 34 -1.50 3.94 -14.60
CA ALA A 34 -0.80 4.81 -15.54
C ALA A 34 -0.76 4.19 -16.95
N ASP A 35 -0.69 5.05 -17.95
CA ASP A 35 -0.46 4.66 -19.33
C ASP A 35 1.03 4.30 -19.59
N PRO A 36 1.38 3.76 -20.77
CA PRO A 36 2.78 3.45 -21.11
C PRO A 36 3.73 4.66 -21.14
N THR A 37 3.22 5.88 -21.12
CA THR A 37 4.01 7.12 -21.01
C THR A 37 4.17 7.59 -19.55
N HIS A 38 3.80 6.75 -18.58
CA HIS A 38 3.79 7.02 -17.14
C HIS A 38 2.83 8.14 -16.72
N LYS A 39 1.81 8.42 -17.52
CA LYS A 39 0.78 9.40 -17.16
C LYS A 39 -0.36 8.73 -16.40
N PRO A 40 -0.85 9.31 -15.30
CA PRO A 40 -2.03 8.80 -14.60
C PRO A 40 -3.26 8.75 -15.50
N LEU A 41 -3.98 7.64 -15.44
CA LEU A 41 -5.28 7.42 -16.11
C LEU A 41 -6.42 7.36 -15.10
N ASP A 42 -6.22 6.66 -13.98
CA ASP A 42 -7.21 6.48 -12.93
C ASP A 42 -6.53 6.26 -11.57
N HIS A 43 -7.28 6.35 -10.48
CA HIS A 43 -6.78 6.05 -9.15
C HIS A 43 -7.85 5.41 -8.26
N LYS A 44 -7.37 4.63 -7.28
CA LYS A 44 -8.21 4.14 -6.19
C LYS A 44 -7.49 4.26 -4.87
N THR A 45 -8.16 4.85 -3.90
CA THR A 45 -7.70 4.90 -2.51
C THR A 45 -8.44 3.87 -1.68
N LEU A 46 -7.70 3.06 -0.93
CA LEU A 46 -8.23 2.11 0.03
C LEU A 46 -7.77 2.51 1.43
N GLU A 47 -8.71 2.58 2.37
CA GLU A 47 -8.44 2.74 3.79
C GLU A 47 -8.53 1.39 4.49
N PHE A 48 -7.60 1.09 5.39
CA PHE A 48 -7.57 -0.15 6.14
C PHE A 48 -6.93 0.05 7.52
N THR A 49 -7.16 -0.90 8.43
CA THR A 49 -6.57 -0.88 9.77
C THR A 49 -5.64 -2.08 9.94
N VAL A 50 -4.38 -1.81 10.29
CA VAL A 50 -3.45 -2.83 10.75
C VAL A 50 -3.72 -3.06 12.23
N PRO A 51 -4.08 -4.28 12.65
CA PRO A 51 -4.38 -4.56 14.06
C PRO A 51 -3.11 -4.42 14.92
N PRO A 52 -3.25 -4.15 16.23
CA PRO A 52 -2.15 -4.29 17.17
C PRO A 52 -1.50 -5.66 17.05
N HIS A 53 -0.18 -5.73 17.19
CA HIS A 53 0.50 -7.01 17.30
C HIS A 53 -0.14 -7.79 18.45
N ALA A 54 -0.52 -9.04 18.19
CA ALA A 54 -0.84 -9.95 19.27
C ALA A 54 0.38 -10.02 20.21
N PRO A 55 0.18 -10.10 21.54
CA PRO A 55 1.29 -10.31 22.45
C PRO A 55 2.07 -11.52 21.96
N VAL A 56 3.37 -11.33 21.72
CA VAL A 56 4.26 -12.44 21.37
C VAL A 56 4.30 -13.33 22.60
N HIS A 57 3.62 -14.47 22.56
CA HIS A 57 3.77 -15.49 23.59
C HIS A 57 5.19 -16.07 23.44
N HIS A 58 6.09 -15.62 24.31
CA HIS A 58 7.34 -16.34 24.54
C HIS A 58 6.97 -17.64 25.27
N PHE A 59 7.20 -18.77 24.61
CA PHE A 59 7.18 -20.10 25.24
C PHE A 59 8.48 -20.34 26.01
#